data_AF-K0YFG0-F1
#
_entry.id   AF-K0YFG0-F1
#
_cell.length_a   1.000
_cell.length_b   1.000
_cell.length_c   1.000
_cell.angle_alpha   90.00
_cell.angle_beta   90.00
_cell.angle_gamma   90.00
#
_symmetry.space_group_name_H-M   'P 1'
#
loop_
_entity.id
_entity.type
_entity.pdbx_description
1 polymer ?
#
loop_
_entity_poly.entity_id
_entity_poly.type
_entity_poly.pdbx_seq_one_letter_code
_entity_poly.pdbx_strand_id
1 'polypeptide(L)'
;ASPGAAAPGATPPGAPAPADPGARAAAGPATAAGGGKSDAPGKGGKFGKSGKAGAGGGGEAPGRGGWLRGRRAAIAWTAVALVFLAAAAVVLARWFRATSVGAEFIATYPGSYPLPEGAPEGFSPWLGWQHFFNFFLMALIIKSGLWLRYRRGEGGWFQPRWKSSGSMPLMGFLHAAVDLLWVVNGVVFVVLLFATGQWMKIVPTSWEAIPNAVSAGIQYVSLDWPTENSWVHYNALQELSYFAVTFIAAPLAIISGLRLSELWPAGDTLVNRAFTTRRATILHVATMVFFVVFIVIHVGLVLTTGLKRNMNHIFLATDGEGIGGVLVFLAAIAVTAAAVIAARPFVVALPASRLGRVTSRP
;
A
#
# COMPACT_ATOMS: atom_id res chain seq x y z
N ALA A 1 39.60 30.89 61.29
CA ALA A 1 41.05 30.70 61.52
C ALA A 1 41.39 29.24 61.27
N SER A 2 42.48 28.95 60.56
CA SER A 2 43.09 27.60 60.48
C SER A 2 43.77 27.27 61.83
N PRO A 3 44.16 26.01 62.13
CA PRO A 3 45.17 25.21 61.41
C PRO A 3 44.65 23.79 61.08
N GLY A 4 45.38 22.84 60.47
CA GLY A 4 46.76 22.81 59.95
C GLY A 4 47.09 21.36 59.54
N ALA A 5 47.97 21.15 58.57
CA ALA A 5 48.18 19.85 57.89
C ALA A 5 49.42 19.08 58.35
N ALA A 6 49.45 17.75 58.15
CA ALA A 6 50.61 16.98 57.65
C ALA A 6 50.30 15.46 57.47
N ALA A 7 50.87 14.85 56.42
CA ALA A 7 51.06 13.39 56.24
C ALA A 7 52.59 13.08 56.30
N PRO A 8 53.13 11.82 56.23
CA PRO A 8 53.10 10.97 55.00
C PRO A 8 53.30 9.42 55.12
N GLY A 9 52.98 8.66 54.04
CA GLY A 9 53.62 7.38 53.59
C GLY A 9 53.46 6.07 54.43
N ALA A 10 53.57 4.84 53.89
CA ALA A 10 53.67 4.37 52.48
C ALA A 10 53.42 2.82 52.31
N THR A 11 52.88 2.43 51.13
CA THR A 11 53.04 1.14 50.37
C THR A 11 52.40 -0.22 50.81
N PRO A 12 52.14 -1.17 49.86
CA PRO A 12 51.17 -2.30 49.97
C PRO A 12 51.85 -3.71 49.94
N PRO A 13 51.12 -4.87 49.86
CA PRO A 13 50.29 -5.36 48.72
C PRO A 13 48.82 -5.68 49.14
N GLY A 14 47.91 -6.30 48.36
CA GLY A 14 47.91 -6.90 47.00
C GLY A 14 46.53 -7.49 46.62
N ALA A 15 46.45 -8.45 45.68
CA ALA A 15 45.23 -9.22 45.31
C ALA A 15 45.60 -10.68 44.93
N PRO A 16 44.63 -11.64 44.94
CA PRO A 16 44.19 -12.21 43.65
C PRO A 16 42.71 -12.63 43.58
N ALA A 17 42.28 -13.01 42.37
CA ALA A 17 41.03 -13.71 42.02
C ALA A 17 41.40 -14.94 41.14
N PRO A 18 40.46 -15.63 40.44
CA PRO A 18 39.24 -16.33 40.86
C PRO A 18 39.33 -17.86 40.58
N ALA A 19 38.29 -18.67 40.92
CA ALA A 19 38.18 -20.06 40.45
C ALA A 19 36.73 -20.60 40.39
N ASP A 20 36.51 -21.54 39.47
CA ASP A 20 35.28 -22.28 39.08
C ASP A 20 35.78 -23.57 38.35
N PRO A 21 35.02 -24.65 38.02
CA PRO A 21 33.86 -25.33 38.64
C PRO A 21 34.18 -26.83 39.02
N GLY A 22 33.23 -27.63 39.53
CA GLY A 22 33.47 -29.10 39.70
C GLY A 22 32.35 -29.98 40.28
N ALA A 23 31.95 -31.02 39.54
CA ALA A 23 30.75 -31.85 39.69
C ALA A 23 30.72 -32.96 40.79
N ARG A 24 29.49 -33.38 41.19
CA ARG A 24 28.98 -34.75 41.54
C ARG A 24 27.56 -34.60 42.16
N ALA A 25 26.64 -35.56 42.25
CA ALA A 25 26.29 -36.88 41.66
C ALA A 25 25.42 -37.61 42.72
N ALA A 26 24.52 -38.54 42.30
CA ALA A 26 23.71 -39.45 43.15
C ALA A 26 22.62 -38.77 44.05
N ALA A 27 21.50 -39.42 44.42
CA ALA A 27 20.83 -40.64 43.93
C ALA A 27 19.32 -40.61 44.34
N GLY A 28 18.47 -41.44 43.72
CA GLY A 28 17.11 -41.77 44.20
C GLY A 28 17.15 -42.92 45.24
N PRO A 29 16.16 -43.85 45.31
CA PRO A 29 14.87 -43.95 44.61
C PRO A 29 13.67 -44.10 45.61
N ALA A 30 12.41 -44.33 45.20
CA ALA A 30 11.76 -45.66 45.11
C ALA A 30 10.30 -45.46 44.59
N THR A 31 9.88 -46.02 43.44
CA THR A 31 9.20 -47.34 43.23
C THR A 31 7.87 -47.53 43.99
N ALA A 32 6.79 -48.15 43.49
CA ALA A 32 6.56 -49.07 42.35
C ALA A 32 5.13 -48.80 41.76
N ALA A 33 4.74 -49.03 40.50
CA ALA A 33 5.06 -50.01 39.45
C ALA A 33 4.13 -51.25 39.40
N GLY A 34 3.74 -51.66 38.18
CA GLY A 34 2.98 -52.88 37.86
C GLY A 34 1.98 -52.69 36.69
N GLY A 35 2.06 -53.37 35.54
CA GLY A 35 3.16 -54.18 34.99
C GLY A 35 2.71 -55.33 34.07
N GLY A 36 3.27 -55.40 32.85
CA GLY A 36 3.23 -56.59 31.96
C GLY A 36 2.00 -56.72 31.05
N LYS A 37 2.07 -57.44 29.91
CA LYS A 37 3.20 -58.14 29.26
C LYS A 37 2.93 -58.34 27.76
N SER A 38 3.99 -58.54 26.98
CA SER A 38 4.01 -59.00 25.58
C SER A 38 4.18 -60.52 25.48
N ASP A 39 3.67 -61.17 24.43
CA ASP A 39 4.14 -62.50 23.97
C ASP A 39 3.78 -62.81 22.50
N ALA A 40 4.58 -63.67 21.87
CA ALA A 40 4.43 -64.35 20.56
C ALA A 40 5.32 -65.64 20.61
N PRO A 41 5.35 -66.61 19.66
CA PRO A 41 4.72 -66.70 18.32
C PRO A 41 4.15 -68.11 17.91
N GLY A 42 3.61 -68.26 16.68
CA GLY A 42 3.94 -69.42 15.81
C GLY A 42 2.84 -70.32 15.16
N LYS A 43 3.14 -70.73 13.90
CA LYS A 43 2.70 -71.93 13.12
C LYS A 43 1.36 -71.97 12.32
N GLY A 44 1.47 -71.76 11.00
CA GLY A 44 1.32 -72.83 9.97
C GLY A 44 -0.05 -73.11 9.30
N GLY A 45 -0.12 -73.05 7.95
CA GLY A 45 -1.30 -73.53 7.21
C GLY A 45 -1.42 -73.24 5.70
N LYS A 46 -0.70 -73.99 4.85
CA LYS A 46 -0.94 -74.36 3.42
C LYS A 46 -1.43 -73.35 2.34
N PHE A 47 -0.75 -73.46 1.19
CA PHE A 47 -1.06 -73.01 -0.18
C PHE A 47 -2.54 -72.91 -0.60
N GLY A 48 -2.87 -71.81 -1.29
CA GLY A 48 -3.98 -71.71 -2.26
C GLY A 48 -3.55 -70.83 -3.44
N LYS A 49 -3.66 -71.33 -4.67
CA LYS A 49 -3.22 -70.63 -5.91
C LYS A 49 -4.38 -69.87 -6.56
N SER A 50 -4.03 -68.76 -7.23
CA SER A 50 -4.81 -68.03 -8.25
C SER A 50 -6.08 -67.28 -7.81
N GLY A 51 -6.11 -65.99 -8.15
CA GLY A 51 -7.25 -65.09 -7.94
C GLY A 51 -6.91 -63.70 -8.48
N LYS A 52 -7.44 -63.40 -9.68
CA LYS A 52 -7.23 -62.20 -10.53
C LYS A 52 -6.72 -60.92 -9.85
N ALA A 53 -5.80 -60.24 -10.55
CA ALA A 53 -5.46 -58.85 -10.29
C ALA A 53 -6.70 -57.94 -10.35
N GLY A 54 -7.11 -57.42 -9.18
CA GLY A 54 -7.93 -56.21 -9.11
C GLY A 54 -7.02 -55.01 -9.28
N ALA A 55 -7.22 -54.22 -10.32
CA ALA A 55 -6.44 -53.01 -10.54
C ALA A 55 -6.60 -52.05 -9.36
N GLY A 56 -5.51 -51.82 -8.62
CA GLY A 56 -5.49 -50.82 -7.56
C GLY A 56 -5.75 -49.44 -8.14
N GLY A 57 -6.89 -48.84 -7.77
CA GLY A 57 -7.20 -47.46 -8.12
C GLY A 57 -6.21 -46.52 -7.45
N GLY A 58 -5.10 -46.22 -8.14
CA GLY A 58 -4.19 -45.16 -7.76
C GLY A 58 -4.95 -43.84 -7.78
N GLY A 59 -5.24 -43.30 -6.60
CA GLY A 59 -5.85 -41.98 -6.45
C GLY A 59 -4.92 -40.91 -7.00
N GLU A 60 -5.09 -40.57 -8.27
CA GLU A 60 -4.29 -39.56 -8.95
C GLU A 60 -4.49 -38.21 -8.23
N ALA A 61 -3.43 -37.67 -7.64
CA ALA A 61 -3.50 -36.40 -6.93
C ALA A 61 -4.01 -35.32 -7.90
N PRO A 62 -5.08 -34.57 -7.55
CA PRO A 62 -5.86 -33.80 -8.52
C PRO A 62 -4.96 -32.88 -9.34
N GLY A 63 -4.87 -33.19 -10.64
CA GLY A 63 -3.83 -32.65 -11.49
C GLY A 63 -3.82 -31.12 -11.49
N ARG A 64 -2.69 -30.52 -11.08
CA ARG A 64 -2.54 -29.05 -10.99
C ARG A 64 -2.94 -28.35 -12.29
N GLY A 65 -2.72 -28.98 -13.44
CA GLY A 65 -3.18 -28.50 -14.75
C GLY A 65 -4.69 -28.29 -14.86
N GLY A 66 -5.52 -29.15 -14.24
CA GLY A 66 -6.97 -28.97 -14.18
C GLY A 66 -7.39 -27.76 -13.36
N TRP A 67 -6.79 -27.58 -12.17
CA TRP A 67 -7.06 -26.43 -11.31
C TRP A 67 -6.57 -25.10 -11.91
N LEU A 68 -5.40 -25.08 -12.56
CA LEU A 68 -4.93 -23.90 -13.30
C LEU A 68 -5.81 -23.57 -14.52
N ARG A 69 -6.30 -24.58 -15.25
CA ARG A 69 -7.28 -24.38 -16.34
C ARG A 69 -8.61 -23.84 -15.81
N GLY A 70 -9.13 -24.40 -14.71
CA GLY A 70 -10.33 -23.91 -14.03
C GLY A 70 -10.20 -22.46 -13.56
N ARG A 71 -9.07 -22.09 -12.95
CA ARG A 71 -8.79 -20.68 -12.58
C ARG A 71 -8.68 -19.75 -13.79
N ARG A 72 -8.06 -20.19 -14.89
CA ARG A 72 -7.98 -19.40 -16.13
C ARG A 72 -9.36 -19.20 -16.75
N ALA A 73 -10.18 -20.25 -16.81
CA ALA A 73 -11.57 -20.16 -17.26
C ALA A 73 -12.39 -19.23 -16.37
N ALA A 74 -12.28 -19.35 -15.04
CA ALA A 74 -12.97 -18.47 -14.10
C ALA A 74 -12.58 -17.00 -14.28
N ILE A 75 -11.27 -16.70 -14.40
CA ILE A 75 -10.78 -15.33 -14.68
C ILE A 75 -11.33 -14.81 -16.02
N ALA A 76 -11.30 -15.64 -17.08
CA ALA A 76 -11.83 -15.25 -18.38
C ALA A 76 -13.34 -14.97 -18.33
N TRP A 77 -14.13 -15.84 -17.70
CA TRP A 77 -15.57 -15.63 -17.51
C TRP A 77 -15.89 -14.42 -16.64
N THR A 78 -15.11 -14.14 -15.60
CA THR A 78 -15.24 -12.90 -14.82
C THR A 78 -14.93 -11.67 -15.67
N ALA A 79 -13.87 -11.69 -16.49
CA ALA A 79 -13.54 -10.59 -17.39
C ALA A 79 -14.65 -10.36 -18.43
N VAL A 80 -15.18 -11.43 -19.04
CA VAL A 80 -16.32 -11.38 -19.96
C VAL A 80 -17.55 -10.80 -19.27
N ALA A 81 -17.89 -11.26 -18.06
CA ALA A 81 -19.03 -10.73 -17.29
C ALA A 81 -18.87 -9.24 -16.95
N LEU A 82 -17.65 -8.78 -16.62
CA LEU A 82 -17.36 -7.37 -16.39
C LEU A 82 -17.50 -6.53 -17.66
N VAL A 83 -17.09 -7.04 -18.83
CA VAL A 83 -17.28 -6.38 -20.13
C VAL A 83 -18.78 -6.27 -20.46
N PHE A 84 -19.56 -7.33 -20.28
CA PHE A 84 -21.02 -7.28 -20.46
C PHE A 84 -21.70 -6.31 -19.49
N LEU A 85 -21.29 -6.28 -18.22
CA LEU A 85 -21.79 -5.34 -17.22
C LEU A 85 -21.48 -3.88 -17.61
N ALA A 86 -20.25 -3.61 -18.06
CA ALA A 86 -19.85 -2.29 -18.55
C ALA A 86 -20.66 -1.88 -19.79
N ALA A 87 -20.82 -2.77 -20.77
CA ALA A 87 -21.64 -2.50 -21.95
C ALA A 87 -23.11 -2.23 -21.59
N ALA A 88 -23.69 -2.99 -20.66
CA ALA A 88 -25.04 -2.75 -20.15
C ALA A 88 -25.16 -1.40 -19.43
N ALA A 89 -24.16 -1.00 -18.65
CA ALA A 89 -24.12 0.31 -17.99
C ALA A 89 -24.03 1.46 -19.01
N VAL A 90 -23.22 1.33 -20.07
CA VAL A 90 -23.15 2.30 -21.18
C VAL A 90 -24.53 2.43 -21.86
N VAL A 91 -25.17 1.32 -22.22
CA VAL A 91 -26.50 1.32 -22.86
C VAL A 91 -27.55 1.96 -21.94
N LEU A 92 -27.55 1.63 -20.66
CA LEU A 92 -28.49 2.19 -19.67
C LEU A 92 -28.27 3.70 -19.49
N ALA A 93 -27.02 4.16 -19.39
CA ALA A 93 -26.70 5.58 -19.27
C ALA A 93 -27.11 6.36 -20.54
N ARG A 94 -26.82 5.83 -21.74
CA ARG A 94 -27.26 6.44 -23.01
C ARG A 94 -28.78 6.47 -23.15
N TRP A 95 -29.46 5.41 -22.73
CA TRP A 95 -30.93 5.37 -22.70
C TRP A 95 -31.50 6.41 -21.73
N PHE A 96 -30.99 6.49 -20.50
CA PHE A 96 -31.43 7.47 -19.51
C PHE A 96 -31.27 8.89 -20.04
N ARG A 97 -30.11 9.22 -20.63
CA ARG A 97 -29.85 10.53 -21.26
C ARG A 97 -30.78 10.87 -22.43
N ALA A 98 -31.34 9.87 -23.11
CA ALA A 98 -32.32 10.06 -24.18
C ALA A 98 -33.76 10.24 -23.67
N THR A 99 -34.02 10.04 -22.37
CA THR A 99 -35.31 10.39 -21.76
C THR A 99 -35.38 11.89 -21.45
N SER A 100 -36.60 12.45 -21.40
CA SER A 100 -36.81 13.84 -20.96
C SER A 100 -36.24 14.10 -19.57
N VAL A 101 -36.47 13.18 -18.62
CA VAL A 101 -35.99 13.27 -17.24
C VAL A 101 -34.46 13.32 -17.17
N GLY A 102 -33.77 12.46 -17.93
CA GLY A 102 -32.30 12.45 -17.94
C GLY A 102 -31.70 13.67 -18.66
N ALA A 103 -32.35 14.16 -19.72
CA ALA A 103 -31.95 15.38 -20.40
C ALA A 103 -32.14 16.63 -19.51
N GLU A 104 -33.28 16.75 -18.83
CA GLU A 104 -33.59 17.84 -17.90
C GLU A 104 -32.68 17.83 -16.67
N PHE A 105 -32.40 16.64 -16.11
CA PHE A 105 -31.45 16.48 -15.01
C PHE A 105 -30.04 16.96 -15.38
N ILE A 106 -29.54 16.61 -16.57
CA ILE A 106 -28.23 17.07 -17.06
C ILE A 106 -28.26 18.57 -17.41
N ALA A 107 -29.38 19.10 -17.91
CA ALA A 107 -29.51 20.54 -18.16
C ALA A 107 -29.51 21.37 -16.86
N THR A 108 -30.08 20.83 -15.78
CA THR A 108 -30.09 21.45 -14.44
C THR A 108 -28.74 21.28 -13.73
N TYR A 109 -28.09 20.14 -13.92
CA TYR A 109 -26.79 19.80 -13.33
C TYR A 109 -25.80 19.45 -14.46
N PRO A 110 -25.13 20.45 -15.08
CA PRO A 110 -24.27 20.22 -16.24
C PRO A 110 -23.02 19.37 -15.93
N GLY A 111 -22.66 19.23 -14.66
CA GLY A 111 -21.49 18.47 -14.20
C GLY A 111 -20.51 19.30 -13.37
N SER A 112 -20.69 20.62 -13.32
CA SER A 112 -19.94 21.55 -12.47
C SER A 112 -20.86 22.65 -11.91
N TYR A 113 -20.36 23.38 -10.92
CA TYR A 113 -21.02 24.52 -10.30
C TYR A 113 -19.96 25.63 -10.07
N PRO A 114 -20.36 26.90 -9.88
CA PRO A 114 -19.40 27.99 -9.70
C PRO A 114 -18.51 27.80 -8.46
N LEU A 115 -17.22 28.09 -8.61
CA LEU A 115 -16.31 28.20 -7.47
C LEU A 115 -16.57 29.50 -6.69
N PRO A 116 -16.16 29.60 -5.41
CA PRO A 116 -16.29 30.83 -4.63
C PRO A 116 -15.58 32.02 -5.28
N GLU A 117 -16.05 33.23 -4.98
CA GLU A 117 -15.35 34.46 -5.34
C GLU A 117 -13.90 34.47 -4.80
N GLY A 118 -12.94 34.87 -5.64
CA GLY A 118 -11.52 34.85 -5.30
C GLY A 118 -10.84 33.48 -5.44
N ALA A 119 -11.52 32.44 -5.95
CA ALA A 119 -10.87 31.19 -6.33
C ALA A 119 -9.77 31.42 -7.39
N PRO A 120 -8.56 30.87 -7.22
CA PRO A 120 -7.45 31.11 -8.15
C PRO A 120 -7.66 30.35 -9.46
N GLU A 121 -7.71 31.08 -10.58
CA GLU A 121 -7.67 30.48 -11.91
C GLU A 121 -6.32 29.82 -12.21
N GLY A 122 -6.34 28.80 -13.08
CA GLY A 122 -5.15 28.06 -13.49
C GLY A 122 -4.50 27.23 -12.39
N PHE A 123 -3.27 26.80 -12.66
CA PHE A 123 -2.48 25.94 -11.78
C PHE A 123 -1.31 26.73 -11.22
N SER A 124 -1.03 26.58 -9.92
CA SER A 124 0.21 27.07 -9.35
C SER A 124 1.37 26.10 -9.67
N PRO A 125 2.59 26.56 -10.02
CA PRO A 125 3.70 25.66 -10.39
C PRO A 125 4.06 24.61 -9.32
N TRP A 126 3.79 24.88 -8.04
CA TRP A 126 4.02 23.92 -6.96
C TRP A 126 3.13 22.68 -7.09
N LEU A 127 1.93 22.77 -7.71
CA LEU A 127 1.05 21.63 -7.95
C LEU A 127 1.69 20.62 -8.90
N GLY A 128 2.43 21.07 -9.92
CA GLY A 128 3.11 20.18 -10.86
C GLY A 128 4.23 19.37 -10.20
N TRP A 129 5.05 20.04 -9.36
CA TRP A 129 6.04 19.35 -8.54
C TRP A 129 5.39 18.38 -7.56
N GLN A 130 4.36 18.82 -6.83
CA GLN A 130 3.63 17.98 -5.87
C GLN A 130 3.00 16.76 -6.55
N HIS A 131 2.38 16.95 -7.71
CA HIS A 131 1.79 15.88 -8.50
C HIS A 131 2.85 14.84 -8.92
N PHE A 132 3.97 15.29 -9.49
CA PHE A 132 5.10 14.43 -9.83
C PHE A 132 5.60 13.64 -8.62
N PHE A 133 5.99 14.34 -7.56
CA PHE A 133 6.63 13.72 -6.41
C PHE A 133 5.67 12.79 -5.66
N ASN A 134 4.38 13.12 -5.60
CA ASN A 134 3.35 12.24 -5.05
C ASN A 134 3.22 10.93 -5.83
N PHE A 135 3.12 10.95 -7.17
CA PHE A 135 3.00 9.70 -7.93
C PHE A 135 4.31 8.89 -7.93
N PHE A 136 5.46 9.56 -7.91
CA PHE A 136 6.78 8.94 -7.73
C PHE A 136 6.85 8.15 -6.42
N LEU A 137 6.48 8.78 -5.30
CA LEU A 137 6.44 8.13 -3.98
C LEU A 137 5.40 7.00 -3.97
N MET A 138 4.19 7.24 -4.48
CA MET A 138 3.11 6.25 -4.52
C MET A 138 3.52 4.97 -5.28
N ALA A 139 4.24 5.09 -6.40
CA ALA A 139 4.77 3.93 -7.13
C ALA A 139 5.77 3.10 -6.29
N LEU A 140 6.61 3.76 -5.50
CA LEU A 140 7.56 3.11 -4.58
C LEU A 140 6.86 2.49 -3.36
N ILE A 141 5.84 3.15 -2.79
CA ILE A 141 4.99 2.65 -1.70
C ILE A 141 4.26 1.38 -2.16
N ILE A 142 3.56 1.42 -3.29
CA ILE A 142 2.85 0.27 -3.86
C ILE A 142 3.83 -0.89 -4.12
N LYS A 143 4.99 -0.63 -4.74
CA LYS A 143 5.99 -1.67 -5.00
C LYS A 143 6.49 -2.34 -3.71
N SER A 144 6.88 -1.54 -2.71
CA SER A 144 7.43 -2.03 -1.45
C SER A 144 6.38 -2.72 -0.58
N GLY A 145 5.13 -2.23 -0.58
CA GLY A 145 4.00 -2.87 0.10
C GLY A 145 3.61 -4.22 -0.52
N LEU A 146 3.58 -4.32 -1.86
CA LEU A 146 3.38 -5.59 -2.57
C LEU A 146 4.53 -6.58 -2.28
N TRP A 147 5.78 -6.10 -2.21
CA TRP A 147 6.91 -6.93 -1.80
C TRP A 147 6.75 -7.44 -0.36
N LEU A 148 6.39 -6.57 0.58
CA LEU A 148 6.19 -6.95 1.99
C LEU A 148 5.03 -7.94 2.17
N ARG A 149 4.01 -7.89 1.28
CA ARG A 149 2.87 -8.81 1.28
C ARG A 149 3.17 -10.19 0.72
N TYR A 150 3.96 -10.28 -0.36
CA TYR A 150 4.16 -11.54 -1.10
C TYR A 150 5.57 -12.14 -0.99
N ARG A 151 6.56 -11.37 -0.54
CA ARG A 151 8.00 -11.68 -0.55
C ARG A 151 8.68 -11.27 0.77
N ARG A 152 7.98 -11.45 1.90
CA ARG A 152 8.42 -10.99 3.22
C ARG A 152 9.74 -11.68 3.63
N GLY A 153 10.79 -10.89 3.81
CA GLY A 153 12.12 -11.37 4.20
C GLY A 153 13.04 -11.71 3.02
N GLU A 154 12.52 -11.77 1.79
CA GLU A 154 13.37 -11.81 0.59
C GLU A 154 14.14 -10.48 0.47
N GLY A 155 15.45 -10.59 0.23
CA GLY A 155 16.33 -9.42 0.16
C GLY A 155 16.98 -9.02 1.49
N GLY A 156 16.71 -9.73 2.59
CA GLY A 156 17.39 -9.54 3.87
C GLY A 156 16.68 -8.59 4.84
N TRP A 157 17.40 -8.27 5.91
CA TRP A 157 16.89 -7.56 7.10
C TRP A 157 17.71 -6.29 7.36
N PHE A 158 17.06 -5.34 8.02
CA PHE A 158 17.61 -4.07 8.47
C PHE A 158 17.41 -3.92 9.98
N GLN A 159 18.48 -3.62 10.71
CA GLN A 159 18.44 -3.19 12.11
C GLN A 159 18.93 -1.73 12.21
N PRO A 160 18.10 -0.78 12.67
CA PRO A 160 18.50 0.61 12.81
C PRO A 160 19.63 0.81 13.82
N ARG A 161 20.59 1.71 13.55
CA ARG A 161 21.73 1.97 14.47
C ARG A 161 21.33 2.56 15.83
N TRP A 162 20.11 3.07 15.95
CA TRP A 162 19.55 3.62 17.19
C TRP A 162 18.72 2.61 18.01
N LYS A 163 18.66 1.33 17.60
CA LYS A 163 18.02 0.26 18.37
C LYS A 163 19.01 -0.87 18.67
N SER A 164 19.13 -1.22 19.95
CA SER A 164 19.96 -2.34 20.42
C SER A 164 19.46 -3.71 19.95
N SER A 165 18.16 -3.85 19.72
CA SER A 165 17.52 -5.06 19.19
C SER A 165 16.31 -4.74 18.31
N GLY A 166 15.82 -5.74 17.59
CA GLY A 166 14.73 -5.61 16.61
C GLY A 166 15.26 -5.38 15.19
N SER A 167 14.81 -6.21 14.26
CA SER A 167 15.12 -6.10 12.83
C SER A 167 13.85 -6.23 12.00
N MET A 168 13.76 -5.44 10.94
CA MET A 168 12.65 -5.43 10.00
C MET A 168 13.12 -5.90 8.61
N PRO A 169 12.24 -6.42 7.74
CA PRO A 169 12.62 -6.72 6.36
C PRO A 169 13.17 -5.47 5.67
N LEU A 170 14.23 -5.59 4.86
CA LEU A 170 14.88 -4.43 4.21
C LEU A 170 13.91 -3.63 3.33
N MET A 171 12.99 -4.31 2.64
CA MET A 171 11.93 -3.67 1.87
C MET A 171 10.80 -3.07 2.73
N GLY A 172 10.66 -3.52 3.98
CA GLY A 172 9.79 -2.87 4.98
C GLY A 172 10.40 -1.58 5.53
N PHE A 173 11.73 -1.53 5.70
CA PHE A 173 12.44 -0.28 5.96
C PHE A 173 12.25 0.72 4.80
N LEU A 174 12.40 0.28 3.53
CA LEU A 174 12.13 1.14 2.38
C LEU A 174 10.70 1.68 2.41
N HIS A 175 9.70 0.83 2.65
CA HIS A 175 8.29 1.23 2.72
C HIS A 175 8.10 2.36 3.74
N ALA A 176 8.49 2.13 5.01
CA ALA A 176 8.37 3.12 6.07
C ALA A 176 9.15 4.42 5.82
N ALA A 177 10.31 4.35 5.16
CA ALA A 177 11.09 5.54 4.79
C ALA A 177 10.41 6.37 3.68
N VAL A 178 9.83 5.72 2.68
CA VAL A 178 9.08 6.39 1.60
C VAL A 178 7.73 6.90 2.12
N ASP A 179 7.05 6.16 2.99
CA ASP A 179 5.82 6.59 3.68
C ASP A 179 6.06 7.88 4.47
N LEU A 180 7.18 7.97 5.21
CA LEU A 180 7.53 9.18 5.96
C LEU A 180 7.74 10.38 5.03
N LEU A 181 8.45 10.20 3.91
CA LEU A 181 8.61 11.25 2.89
C LEU A 181 7.26 11.65 2.29
N TRP A 182 6.36 10.69 2.07
CA TRP A 182 5.03 10.93 1.53
C TRP A 182 4.10 11.65 2.52
N VAL A 183 4.16 11.34 3.82
CA VAL A 183 3.47 12.09 4.87
C VAL A 183 3.97 13.52 4.97
N VAL A 184 5.29 13.73 4.98
CA VAL A 184 5.88 15.08 4.98
C VAL A 184 5.47 15.85 3.73
N ASN A 185 5.49 15.20 2.56
CA ASN A 185 5.04 15.79 1.32
C ASN A 185 3.54 16.16 1.36
N GLY A 186 2.70 15.30 1.92
CA GLY A 186 1.26 15.55 2.11
C GLY A 186 0.99 16.73 3.05
N VAL A 187 1.78 16.90 4.11
CA VAL A 187 1.69 18.09 4.98
C VAL A 187 2.06 19.36 4.21
N VAL A 188 3.14 19.34 3.42
CA VAL A 188 3.53 20.47 2.56
C VAL A 188 2.44 20.76 1.52
N PHE A 189 1.87 19.73 0.89
CA PHE A 189 0.75 19.86 -0.05
C PHE A 189 -0.45 20.55 0.61
N VAL A 190 -0.91 20.07 1.77
CA VAL A 190 -2.06 20.66 2.48
C VAL A 190 -1.80 22.11 2.87
N VAL A 191 -0.60 22.44 3.37
CA VAL A 191 -0.24 23.83 3.71
C VAL A 191 -0.29 24.72 2.47
N LEU A 192 0.33 24.32 1.35
CA LEU A 192 0.32 25.10 0.11
C LEU A 192 -1.09 25.20 -0.51
N LEU A 193 -1.87 24.14 -0.44
CA LEU A 193 -3.25 24.07 -0.95
C LEU A 193 -4.14 25.12 -0.28
N PHE A 194 -4.07 25.24 1.05
CA PHE A 194 -4.81 26.28 1.78
C PHE A 194 -4.18 27.67 1.61
N ALA A 195 -2.85 27.79 1.72
CA ALA A 195 -2.15 29.08 1.63
C ALA A 195 -2.26 29.77 0.26
N THR A 196 -2.50 29.02 -0.81
CA THR A 196 -2.63 29.55 -2.19
C THR A 196 -4.07 29.54 -2.73
N GLY A 197 -5.07 29.24 -1.90
CA GLY A 197 -6.48 29.20 -2.31
C GLY A 197 -6.88 28.01 -3.19
N GLN A 198 -5.91 27.19 -3.64
CA GLN A 198 -6.13 26.05 -4.54
C GLN A 198 -7.02 24.95 -3.92
N TRP A 199 -7.23 24.97 -2.60
CA TRP A 199 -8.21 24.13 -1.90
C TRP A 199 -9.63 24.25 -2.49
N MET A 200 -10.02 25.43 -2.99
CA MET A 200 -11.35 25.71 -3.54
C MET A 200 -11.68 24.88 -4.79
N LYS A 201 -10.68 24.26 -5.44
CA LYS A 201 -10.90 23.37 -6.59
C LYS A 201 -11.19 21.92 -6.21
N ILE A 202 -10.88 21.50 -4.99
CA ILE A 202 -10.92 20.08 -4.56
C ILE A 202 -11.66 19.85 -3.25
N VAL A 203 -12.35 20.85 -2.72
CA VAL A 203 -13.14 20.78 -1.49
C VAL A 203 -14.54 21.34 -1.80
N PRO A 204 -15.59 20.50 -1.75
CA PRO A 204 -16.93 20.94 -2.07
C PRO A 204 -17.37 22.13 -1.24
N THR A 205 -17.77 23.20 -1.93
CA THR A 205 -18.27 24.44 -1.31
C THR A 205 -19.79 24.58 -1.40
N SER A 206 -20.46 23.73 -2.17
CA SER A 206 -21.92 23.64 -2.29
C SER A 206 -22.39 22.19 -2.27
N TRP A 207 -23.61 21.96 -1.80
CA TRP A 207 -24.31 20.67 -1.92
C TRP A 207 -24.63 20.29 -3.37
N GLU A 208 -24.59 21.25 -4.30
CA GLU A 208 -24.70 21.02 -5.74
C GLU A 208 -23.61 20.11 -6.31
N ALA A 209 -22.48 19.93 -5.60
CA ALA A 209 -21.44 18.98 -5.97
C ALA A 209 -21.98 17.56 -6.13
N ILE A 210 -22.96 17.13 -5.31
CA ILE A 210 -23.50 15.77 -5.35
C ILE A 210 -24.30 15.49 -6.64
N PRO A 211 -25.38 16.24 -6.98
CA PRO A 211 -26.12 15.99 -8.21
C PRO A 211 -25.27 16.26 -9.47
N ASN A 212 -24.37 17.26 -9.46
CA ASN A 212 -23.42 17.45 -10.55
C ASN A 212 -22.45 16.29 -10.72
N ALA A 213 -21.95 15.67 -9.64
CA ALA A 213 -21.09 14.50 -9.74
C ALA A 213 -21.83 13.27 -10.27
N VAL A 214 -23.12 13.11 -9.92
CA VAL A 214 -23.99 12.07 -10.50
C VAL A 214 -24.21 12.32 -11.99
N SER A 215 -24.51 13.55 -12.40
CA SER A 215 -24.64 13.94 -13.81
C SER A 215 -23.35 13.68 -14.60
N ALA A 216 -22.21 14.17 -14.13
CA ALA A 216 -20.91 13.91 -14.74
C ALA A 216 -20.65 12.40 -14.84
N GLY A 217 -20.92 11.63 -13.78
CA GLY A 217 -20.79 10.16 -13.79
C GLY A 217 -21.64 9.48 -14.86
N ILE A 218 -22.89 9.92 -15.06
CA ILE A 218 -23.77 9.42 -16.13
C ILE A 218 -23.20 9.77 -17.50
N GLN A 219 -22.68 10.99 -17.69
CA GLN A 219 -22.03 11.42 -18.94
C GLN A 219 -20.78 10.55 -19.24
N TYR A 220 -19.87 10.41 -18.28
CA TYR A 220 -18.69 9.53 -18.35
C TYR A 220 -19.06 8.07 -18.71
N VAL A 221 -20.06 7.48 -18.04
CA VAL A 221 -20.51 6.10 -18.32
C VAL A 221 -21.20 5.98 -19.69
N SER A 222 -21.86 7.04 -20.17
CA SER A 222 -22.55 7.03 -21.47
C SER A 222 -21.61 7.08 -22.69
N LEU A 223 -20.29 7.23 -22.47
CA LEU A 223 -19.26 7.46 -23.50
C LEU A 223 -19.57 8.69 -24.37
N ASP A 224 -20.08 9.74 -23.73
CA ASP A 224 -20.23 11.07 -24.27
C ASP A 224 -19.99 12.04 -23.11
N TRP A 225 -18.74 12.51 -23.05
CA TRP A 225 -18.09 13.06 -21.86
C TRP A 225 -18.50 14.51 -21.59
N PRO A 226 -18.52 14.95 -20.32
CA PRO A 226 -18.73 16.36 -19.99
C PRO A 226 -17.59 17.22 -20.56
N THR A 227 -17.89 18.48 -20.86
CA THR A 227 -16.86 19.44 -21.29
C THR A 227 -15.96 19.79 -20.11
N GLU A 228 -14.69 19.39 -20.18
CA GLU A 228 -13.70 19.64 -19.13
C GLU A 228 -13.07 21.03 -19.28
N ASN A 229 -13.06 21.83 -18.21
CA ASN A 229 -12.30 23.09 -18.14
C ASN A 229 -11.44 23.16 -16.87
N SER A 230 -10.56 22.16 -16.72
CA SER A 230 -9.70 21.98 -15.54
C SER A 230 -8.79 23.17 -15.22
N TRP A 231 -8.57 24.10 -16.17
CA TRP A 231 -7.90 25.37 -15.91
C TRP A 231 -8.66 26.22 -14.89
N VAL A 232 -9.98 26.36 -15.07
CA VAL A 232 -10.85 27.12 -14.17
C VAL A 232 -11.29 26.24 -13.00
N HIS A 233 -11.92 25.10 -13.29
CA HIS A 233 -12.52 24.21 -12.28
C HIS A 233 -12.52 22.75 -12.75
N TYR A 234 -12.50 21.81 -11.80
CA TYR A 234 -12.82 20.42 -12.11
C TYR A 234 -14.32 20.21 -12.16
N ASN A 235 -14.80 19.22 -12.94
CA ASN A 235 -16.17 18.75 -12.77
C ASN A 235 -16.37 18.15 -11.37
N ALA A 236 -17.59 18.13 -10.86
CA ALA A 236 -17.87 17.76 -9.47
C ALA A 236 -17.54 16.28 -9.15
N LEU A 237 -17.53 15.37 -10.13
CA LEU A 237 -17.09 13.98 -9.91
C LEU A 237 -15.58 13.90 -9.70
N GLN A 238 -14.81 14.66 -10.48
CA GLN A 238 -13.36 14.81 -10.27
C GLN A 238 -13.07 15.49 -8.93
N GLU A 239 -13.78 16.58 -8.61
CA GLU A 239 -13.66 17.29 -7.32
C GLU A 239 -13.86 16.33 -6.13
N LEU A 240 -14.99 15.62 -6.07
CA LEU A 240 -15.27 14.66 -5.00
C LEU A 240 -14.26 13.52 -4.95
N SER A 241 -13.73 13.10 -6.10
CA SER A 241 -12.67 12.09 -6.17
C SER A 241 -11.35 12.61 -5.58
N TYR A 242 -10.96 13.84 -5.90
CA TYR A 242 -9.75 14.47 -5.35
C TYR A 242 -9.89 14.80 -3.86
N PHE A 243 -11.07 15.22 -3.42
CA PHE A 243 -11.42 15.35 -2.01
C PHE A 243 -11.24 14.02 -1.27
N ALA A 244 -11.86 12.95 -1.78
CA ALA A 244 -11.80 11.62 -1.17
C ALA A 244 -10.37 11.06 -1.14
N VAL A 245 -9.58 11.23 -2.21
CA VAL A 245 -8.18 10.81 -2.24
C VAL A 245 -7.34 11.55 -1.19
N THR A 246 -7.50 12.88 -1.11
CA THR A 246 -6.66 13.76 -0.28
C THR A 246 -7.04 13.72 1.19
N PHE A 247 -8.32 13.82 1.52
CA PHE A 247 -8.81 14.05 2.88
C PHE A 247 -9.44 12.81 3.55
N ILE A 248 -9.63 11.71 2.80
CA ILE A 248 -10.17 10.46 3.34
C ILE A 248 -9.18 9.30 3.15
N ALA A 249 -8.87 8.93 1.91
CA ALA A 249 -8.02 7.78 1.61
C ALA A 249 -6.59 7.96 2.13
N ALA A 250 -5.97 9.12 1.95
CA ALA A 250 -4.63 9.38 2.47
C ALA A 250 -4.55 9.30 4.02
N PRO A 251 -5.40 9.99 4.80
CA PRO A 251 -5.46 9.79 6.26
C PRO A 251 -5.72 8.33 6.68
N LEU A 252 -6.60 7.59 5.99
CA LEU A 252 -6.84 6.18 6.28
C LEU A 252 -5.60 5.31 6.02
N ALA A 253 -4.83 5.59 4.96
CA ALA A 253 -3.56 4.92 4.69
C ALA A 253 -2.53 5.19 5.79
N ILE A 254 -2.41 6.45 6.25
CA ILE A 254 -1.49 6.86 7.32
C ILE A 254 -1.86 6.17 8.64
N ILE A 255 -3.12 6.27 9.08
CA ILE A 255 -3.57 5.69 10.36
C ILE A 255 -3.42 4.17 10.37
N SER A 256 -3.79 3.50 9.27
CA SER A 256 -3.65 2.05 9.14
C SER A 256 -2.20 1.60 9.02
N GLY A 257 -1.33 2.35 8.32
CA GLY A 257 0.10 2.10 8.21
C GLY A 257 0.81 2.28 9.54
N LEU A 258 0.54 3.38 10.26
CA LEU A 258 1.04 3.62 11.62
C LEU A 258 0.68 2.47 12.55
N ARG A 259 -0.55 1.96 12.51
CA ARG A 259 -1.00 0.80 13.30
C ARG A 259 -0.27 -0.51 12.98
N LEU A 260 0.30 -0.64 11.79
CA LEU A 260 1.11 -1.79 11.38
C LEU A 260 2.61 -1.58 11.65
N SER A 261 3.02 -0.37 12.04
CA SER A 261 4.41 0.00 12.35
C SER A 261 4.79 -0.26 13.80
N GLU A 262 6.11 -0.24 14.07
CA GLU A 262 6.67 -0.30 15.44
C GLU A 262 6.48 1.00 16.25
N LEU A 263 5.91 2.06 15.65
CA LEU A 263 5.63 3.34 16.34
C LEU A 263 4.30 3.33 17.10
N TRP A 264 3.45 2.33 16.86
CA TRP A 264 2.15 2.25 17.49
C TRP A 264 2.25 1.86 18.99
N PRO A 265 1.43 2.46 19.88
CA PRO A 265 1.45 2.12 21.31
C PRO A 265 1.28 0.62 21.60
N ALA A 266 2.25 0.06 22.33
CA ALA A 266 2.24 -1.32 22.79
C ALA A 266 1.26 -1.54 23.97
N GLY A 267 1.00 -2.80 24.30
CA GLY A 267 0.14 -3.19 25.42
C GLY A 267 -1.35 -3.23 25.11
N ASP A 268 -2.15 -3.58 26.11
CA ASP A 268 -3.61 -3.75 25.98
C ASP A 268 -4.36 -2.43 26.24
N THR A 269 -4.39 -1.58 25.21
CA THR A 269 -5.10 -0.30 25.24
C THR A 269 -6.49 -0.42 24.60
N LEU A 270 -7.42 0.47 24.96
CA LEU A 270 -8.75 0.54 24.33
C LEU A 270 -8.65 0.70 22.80
N VAL A 271 -7.67 1.46 22.32
CA VAL A 271 -7.41 1.64 20.88
C VAL A 271 -6.92 0.33 20.24
N ASN A 272 -6.10 -0.47 20.93
CA ASN A 272 -5.65 -1.78 20.42
C ASN A 272 -6.76 -2.83 20.36
N ARG A 273 -7.72 -2.78 21.29
CA ARG A 273 -8.94 -3.63 21.27
C ARG A 273 -9.89 -3.22 20.13
N ALA A 274 -10.12 -1.92 19.94
CA ALA A 274 -11.01 -1.39 18.90
C ALA A 274 -10.41 -1.53 17.49
N PHE A 275 -9.14 -1.16 17.32
CA PHE A 275 -8.43 -1.18 16.04
C PHE A 275 -7.34 -2.25 16.04
N THR A 276 -7.76 -3.50 15.89
CA THR A 276 -6.86 -4.67 15.86
C THR A 276 -5.98 -4.68 14.61
N THR A 277 -4.82 -5.34 14.69
CA THR A 277 -3.89 -5.53 13.55
C THR A 277 -4.59 -6.12 12.31
N ARG A 278 -5.61 -6.98 12.50
CA ARG A 278 -6.42 -7.53 11.41
C ARG A 278 -7.26 -6.46 10.73
N ARG A 279 -7.97 -5.61 11.50
CA ARG A 279 -8.75 -4.48 10.97
C ARG A 279 -7.86 -3.48 10.24
N ALA A 280 -6.70 -3.15 10.82
CA ALA A 280 -5.71 -2.27 10.20
C ALA A 280 -5.16 -2.84 8.89
N THR A 281 -4.80 -4.12 8.84
CA THR A 281 -4.34 -4.79 7.61
C THR A 281 -5.40 -4.76 6.51
N ILE A 282 -6.67 -5.02 6.86
CA ILE A 282 -7.78 -4.97 5.89
C ILE A 282 -7.95 -3.55 5.34
N LEU A 283 -8.01 -2.55 6.22
CA LEU A 283 -8.13 -1.15 5.83
C LEU A 283 -6.97 -0.70 4.94
N HIS A 284 -5.73 -0.93 5.36
CA HIS A 284 -4.52 -0.52 4.63
C HIS A 284 -4.47 -1.13 3.21
N VAL A 285 -4.78 -2.42 3.09
CA VAL A 285 -4.82 -3.11 1.78
C VAL A 285 -5.99 -2.61 0.93
N ALA A 286 -7.16 -2.35 1.52
CA ALA A 286 -8.30 -1.78 0.80
C ALA A 286 -8.00 -0.37 0.28
N THR A 287 -7.35 0.48 1.09
CA THR A 287 -6.92 1.82 0.67
C THR A 287 -5.84 1.78 -0.42
N MET A 288 -4.89 0.83 -0.36
CA MET A 288 -3.93 0.61 -1.46
C MET A 288 -4.63 0.19 -2.77
N VAL A 289 -5.62 -0.72 -2.70
CA VAL A 289 -6.42 -1.10 -3.87
C VAL A 289 -7.23 0.09 -4.40
N PHE A 290 -7.82 0.90 -3.53
CA PHE A 290 -8.51 2.13 -3.91
C PHE A 290 -7.58 3.10 -4.66
N PHE A 291 -6.36 3.35 -4.16
CA PHE A 291 -5.39 4.19 -4.88
C PHE A 291 -5.01 3.61 -6.25
N VAL A 292 -4.80 2.30 -6.36
CA VAL A 292 -4.49 1.65 -7.66
C VAL A 292 -5.65 1.83 -8.64
N VAL A 293 -6.90 1.62 -8.21
CA VAL A 293 -8.10 1.82 -9.05
C VAL A 293 -8.24 3.28 -9.45
N PHE A 294 -8.07 4.22 -8.50
CA PHE A 294 -8.09 5.66 -8.77
C PHE A 294 -7.02 6.04 -9.80
N ILE A 295 -5.77 5.59 -9.66
CA ILE A 295 -4.67 5.89 -10.60
C ILE A 295 -5.02 5.40 -12.01
N VAL A 296 -5.54 4.17 -12.14
CA VAL A 296 -5.92 3.61 -13.46
C VAL A 296 -7.03 4.41 -14.11
N ILE A 297 -8.08 4.77 -13.36
CA ILE A 297 -9.20 5.57 -13.88
C ILE A 297 -8.71 6.99 -14.22
N HIS A 298 -8.01 7.65 -13.32
CA HIS A 298 -7.51 9.02 -13.50
C HIS A 298 -6.59 9.14 -14.72
N VAL A 299 -5.59 8.26 -14.86
CA VAL A 299 -4.70 8.26 -16.02
C VAL A 299 -5.46 7.92 -17.31
N GLY A 300 -6.41 6.98 -17.25
CA GLY A 300 -7.29 6.66 -18.38
C GLY A 300 -8.06 7.89 -18.85
N LEU A 301 -8.73 8.61 -17.92
CA LEU A 301 -9.46 9.83 -18.23
C LEU A 301 -8.54 10.90 -18.80
N VAL A 302 -7.40 11.20 -18.16
CA VAL A 302 -6.40 12.18 -18.63
C VAL A 302 -5.94 11.94 -20.08
N LEU A 303 -5.78 10.66 -20.47
CA LEU A 303 -5.43 10.27 -21.84
C LEU A 303 -6.58 10.51 -22.83
N THR A 304 -7.83 10.34 -22.40
CA THR A 304 -9.04 10.47 -23.24
C THR A 304 -9.66 11.86 -23.29
N THR A 305 -9.49 12.71 -22.27
CA THR A 305 -10.12 14.04 -22.14
C THR A 305 -9.19 15.20 -22.50
N GLY A 306 -8.31 15.02 -23.49
CA GLY A 306 -7.44 16.08 -23.98
C GLY A 306 -6.02 16.08 -23.38
N LEU A 307 -5.27 14.98 -23.59
CA LEU A 307 -3.93 14.74 -23.06
C LEU A 307 -3.00 15.97 -23.08
N LYS A 308 -2.84 16.65 -24.24
CA LYS A 308 -1.91 17.79 -24.37
C LYS A 308 -2.24 18.90 -23.37
N ARG A 309 -3.52 19.28 -23.28
CA ARG A 309 -4.01 20.35 -22.41
C ARG A 309 -3.89 19.95 -20.94
N ASN A 310 -4.35 18.76 -20.58
CA ASN A 310 -4.21 18.20 -19.23
C ASN A 310 -2.75 18.16 -18.75
N MET A 311 -1.79 17.82 -19.64
CA MET A 311 -0.37 17.82 -19.30
C MET A 311 0.22 19.24 -19.18
N ASN A 312 -0.16 20.19 -20.03
CA ASN A 312 0.30 21.58 -19.91
C ASN A 312 -0.26 22.27 -18.66
N HIS A 313 -1.49 21.94 -18.27
CA HIS A 313 -2.11 22.38 -17.02
C HIS A 313 -1.27 21.93 -15.81
N ILE A 314 -1.06 20.62 -15.65
CA ILE A 314 -0.42 20.09 -14.44
C ILE A 314 1.11 20.22 -14.43
N PHE A 315 1.81 20.04 -15.56
CA PHE A 315 3.28 20.05 -15.59
C PHE A 315 3.91 21.39 -15.95
N LEU A 316 3.21 22.26 -16.69
CA LEU A 316 3.73 23.57 -17.10
C LEU A 316 3.00 24.76 -16.49
N ALA A 317 1.85 24.55 -15.83
CA ALA A 317 0.98 25.63 -15.36
C ALA A 317 0.59 26.61 -16.50
N THR A 318 0.20 26.09 -17.66
CA THR A 318 -0.20 26.88 -18.84
C THR A 318 -1.45 26.34 -19.52
N ASP A 319 -2.38 27.22 -19.91
CA ASP A 319 -3.58 26.88 -20.67
C ASP A 319 -3.28 26.74 -22.17
N GLY A 320 -2.48 25.73 -22.52
CA GLY A 320 -1.96 25.54 -23.86
C GLY A 320 -2.17 24.14 -24.41
N GLU A 321 -2.04 24.01 -25.74
CA GLU A 321 -2.16 22.75 -26.47
C GLU A 321 -0.82 22.22 -27.05
N GLY A 322 0.30 22.80 -26.63
CA GLY A 322 1.64 22.35 -27.01
C GLY A 322 2.00 20.97 -26.45
N ILE A 323 3.11 20.40 -26.92
CA ILE A 323 3.60 19.09 -26.44
C ILE A 323 4.48 19.19 -25.18
N GLY A 324 4.79 20.39 -24.69
CA GLY A 324 5.77 20.61 -23.63
C GLY A 324 5.47 19.85 -22.35
N GLY A 325 4.23 19.93 -21.83
CA GLY A 325 3.81 19.17 -20.66
C GLY A 325 3.85 17.65 -20.87
N VAL A 326 3.59 17.19 -22.10
CA VAL A 326 3.70 15.76 -22.45
C VAL A 326 5.17 15.29 -22.38
N LEU A 327 6.12 16.11 -22.83
CA LEU A 327 7.55 15.79 -22.71
C LEU A 327 8.00 15.75 -21.23
N VAL A 328 7.55 16.69 -20.40
CA VAL A 328 7.82 16.68 -18.95
C VAL A 328 7.20 15.46 -18.28
N PHE A 329 5.97 15.09 -18.64
CA PHE A 329 5.31 13.86 -18.18
C PHE A 329 6.10 12.60 -18.53
N LEU A 330 6.56 12.47 -19.77
CA LEU A 330 7.38 11.33 -20.21
C LEU A 330 8.70 11.23 -19.44
N ALA A 331 9.36 12.37 -19.17
CA ALA A 331 10.55 12.41 -18.32
C ALA A 331 10.24 12.00 -16.87
N ALA A 332 9.13 12.48 -16.30
CA ALA A 332 8.68 12.13 -14.95
C ALA A 332 8.33 10.63 -14.81
N ILE A 333 7.72 10.04 -15.83
CA ILE A 333 7.48 8.59 -15.94
C ILE A 333 8.80 7.84 -16.04
N ALA A 334 9.76 8.29 -16.86
CA ALA A 334 11.07 7.64 -16.99
C ALA A 334 11.86 7.63 -15.67
N VAL A 335 11.89 8.76 -14.95
CA VAL A 335 12.50 8.86 -13.61
C VAL A 335 11.81 7.92 -12.61
N THR A 336 10.48 7.87 -12.63
CA THR A 336 9.70 6.99 -11.74
C THR A 336 9.94 5.51 -12.07
N ALA A 337 9.96 5.14 -13.35
CA ALA A 337 10.28 3.78 -13.80
C ALA A 337 11.71 3.38 -13.39
N ALA A 338 12.69 4.27 -13.55
CA ALA A 338 14.07 4.03 -13.11
C ALA A 338 14.15 3.81 -11.58
N ALA A 339 13.47 4.63 -10.78
CA ALA A 339 13.40 4.47 -9.33
C ALA A 339 12.68 3.17 -8.91
N VAL A 340 11.57 2.83 -9.58
CA VAL A 340 10.85 1.57 -9.38
C VAL A 340 11.75 0.38 -9.72
N ILE A 341 12.53 0.40 -10.79
CA ILE A 341 13.51 -0.65 -11.12
C ILE A 341 14.62 -0.70 -10.05
N ALA A 342 15.14 0.45 -9.64
CA ALA A 342 16.19 0.60 -8.64
C ALA A 342 15.77 0.19 -7.22
N ALA A 343 14.47 0.23 -6.88
CA ALA A 343 13.93 -0.16 -5.58
C ALA A 343 13.95 -1.69 -5.35
N ARG A 344 15.13 -2.30 -5.43
CA ARG A 344 15.41 -3.73 -5.24
C ARG A 344 16.41 -3.92 -4.10
N PRO A 345 16.37 -5.05 -3.36
CA PRO A 345 17.09 -5.18 -2.09
C PRO A 345 18.58 -4.80 -2.12
N PHE A 346 19.32 -5.26 -3.12
CA PHE A 346 20.75 -4.95 -3.28
C PHE A 346 21.05 -3.44 -3.36
N VAL A 347 20.21 -2.68 -4.08
CA VAL A 347 20.38 -1.23 -4.23
C VAL A 347 19.93 -0.50 -2.96
N VAL A 348 18.84 -0.96 -2.33
CA VAL A 348 18.30 -0.42 -1.08
C VAL A 348 19.26 -0.63 0.10
N ALA A 349 20.05 -1.71 0.08
CA ALA A 349 21.06 -1.99 1.10
C ALA A 349 22.15 -0.90 1.18
N LEU A 350 22.48 -0.24 0.06
CA LEU A 350 23.55 0.77 -0.03
C LEU A 350 23.25 2.05 0.78
N PRO A 351 22.09 2.72 0.66
CA PRO A 351 21.73 3.81 1.56
C PRO A 351 21.38 3.30 2.96
N ALA A 352 20.73 2.13 3.09
CA ALA A 352 20.32 1.59 4.39
C ALA A 352 21.51 1.30 5.32
N SER A 353 22.65 0.85 4.79
CA SER A 353 23.86 0.56 5.60
C SER A 353 24.44 1.79 6.33
N ARG A 354 24.11 3.02 5.89
CA ARG A 354 24.46 4.28 6.58
C ARG A 354 23.56 4.57 7.80
N LEU A 355 22.41 3.91 7.87
CA LEU A 355 21.37 4.11 8.88
C LEU A 355 21.26 2.94 9.87
N GLY A 356 21.97 1.84 9.61
CA GLY A 356 21.90 0.64 10.42
C GLY A 356 22.60 -0.56 9.78
N ARG A 357 22.52 -1.71 10.44
CA ARG A 357 23.10 -2.96 9.93
C ARG A 357 22.13 -3.61 8.94
N VAL A 358 22.63 -3.94 7.75
CA VAL A 358 21.91 -4.76 6.77
C VAL A 358 22.47 -6.18 6.81
N THR A 359 21.60 -7.19 6.82
CA THR A 359 21.98 -8.60 6.71
C THR A 359 21.22 -9.26 5.56
N SER A 360 21.92 -9.64 4.50
CA SER A 360 21.37 -10.52 3.47
C SER A 360 21.20 -11.93 4.02
N ARG A 361 20.16 -12.63 3.56
CA ARG A 361 20.28 -14.08 3.32
C ARG A 361 20.70 -14.26 1.86
N PRO A 362 21.61 -15.21 1.56
CA PRO A 362 21.93 -15.58 0.19
C PRO A 362 20.69 -16.14 -0.53
#